data_AF-A0A2R8A9C6-F1
#
_entry.id   AF-A0A2R8A9C6-F1
#
_cell.length_a   1.000
_cell.length_b   1.000
_cell.length_c   1.000
_cell.angle_alpha   90.00
_cell.angle_beta   90.00
_cell.angle_gamma   90.00
#
_symmetry.space_group_name_H-M   'P 1'
#
loop_
_entity.id
_entity.type
_entity.pdbx_description
1 polymer ?
#
loop_
_entity_poly.entity_id
_entity_poly.type
_entity_poly.pdbx_seq_one_letter_code
_entity_poly.pdbx_strand_id
1 'polypeptide(L)'
;MDSLPPLAAWGLDGPSPEELTGGSRNTVLRVGDVVLKTTRRSEAALRWLLPVQEAARRAGLLVPRLLESTSGTLSADGWTCEERLDGTAPVAVPASLRPMIKHAHDATYRIAQRPGFASVTDMPARGRHGDVDMDAIPAQIANTLRRVWADMVVERECAIHADIYPENLLIVPDGRLALIDWDEARRDRPVFDLAAFEEHRPAASVAWEVACSWTLEPDYAQRMLARLFSSFPEYA
;
A
#
# COMPACT_ATOMS: atom_id res chain seq x y z
N MET A 1 -6.39 14.15 16.62
CA MET A 1 -7.27 15.32 16.44
C MET A 1 -8.12 14.99 15.25
N ASP A 2 -9.37 14.63 15.50
CA ASP A 2 -10.35 14.25 14.47
C ASP A 2 -10.91 15.52 13.84
N SER A 3 -10.07 16.19 13.03
CA SER A 3 -10.49 17.35 12.26
C SER A 3 -11.28 16.87 11.05
N LEU A 4 -12.50 17.36 10.86
CA LEU A 4 -13.27 17.14 9.63
C LEU A 4 -12.48 17.61 8.39
N PRO A 5 -12.69 16.97 7.22
CA PRO A 5 -11.99 17.34 6.00
C PRO A 5 -12.35 18.76 5.53
N PRO A 6 -11.41 19.51 4.92
CA PRO A 6 -11.68 20.83 4.38
C PRO A 6 -12.41 20.72 3.03
N LEU A 7 -13.72 20.45 3.04
CA LEU A 7 -14.52 20.19 1.82
C LEU A 7 -14.37 21.27 0.73
N ALA A 8 -14.33 22.54 1.13
CA ALA A 8 -14.13 23.67 0.22
C ALA A 8 -12.80 23.61 -0.55
N ALA A 9 -11.78 22.92 -0.02
CA ALA A 9 -10.51 22.75 -0.71
C ALA A 9 -10.68 21.97 -2.03
N TRP A 10 -11.71 21.13 -2.17
CA TRP A 10 -12.04 20.42 -3.42
C TRP A 10 -13.35 20.92 -4.06
N GLY A 11 -13.86 22.08 -3.64
CA GLY A 11 -15.12 22.62 -4.15
C GLY A 11 -16.32 21.70 -3.86
N LEU A 12 -16.26 20.96 -2.74
CA LEU A 12 -17.32 20.06 -2.33
C LEU A 12 -18.31 20.81 -1.45
N ASP A 13 -19.55 20.86 -1.92
CA ASP A 13 -20.68 21.51 -1.24
C ASP A 13 -21.69 20.45 -0.73
N GLY A 14 -21.21 19.21 -0.59
CA GLY A 14 -22.00 17.99 -0.50
C GLY A 14 -22.62 17.68 0.87
N PRO A 15 -23.28 16.50 0.99
CA PRO A 15 -23.88 16.05 2.25
C PRO A 15 -22.83 15.87 3.35
N SER A 16 -23.29 15.78 4.60
CA SER A 16 -22.41 15.51 5.74
C SER A 16 -21.51 14.30 5.47
N PRO A 17 -20.20 14.37 5.81
CA PRO A 17 -19.30 13.25 5.63
C PRO A 17 -19.81 12.00 6.34
N GLU A 18 -19.82 10.87 5.61
CA GLU A 18 -20.16 9.56 6.16
C GLU A 18 -18.89 8.74 6.37
N GLU A 19 -18.72 8.15 7.54
CA GLU A 19 -17.57 7.31 7.83
C GLU A 19 -17.65 5.99 7.07
N LEU A 20 -16.59 5.65 6.36
CA LEU A 20 -16.42 4.34 5.75
C LEU A 20 -15.63 3.46 6.72
N THR A 21 -16.24 2.35 7.14
CA THR A 21 -15.58 1.38 8.01
C THR A 21 -14.54 0.57 7.22
N GLY A 22 -13.40 0.25 7.86
CA GLY A 22 -12.37 -0.63 7.29
C GLY A 22 -10.95 -0.04 7.22
N GLY A 23 -10.78 1.29 7.36
CA GLY A 23 -9.45 1.90 7.45
C GLY A 23 -8.82 1.70 8.82
N SER A 24 -7.74 0.92 8.92
CA SER A 24 -7.04 0.69 10.20
C SER A 24 -6.08 1.83 10.57
N ARG A 25 -5.59 2.60 9.58
CA ARG A 25 -4.56 3.64 9.75
C ARG A 25 -5.02 5.07 9.46
N ASN A 26 -6.06 5.22 8.64
CA ASN A 26 -6.55 6.51 8.17
C ASN A 26 -8.05 6.62 8.43
N THR A 27 -8.51 7.81 8.80
CA THR A 27 -9.94 8.13 8.77
C THR A 27 -10.35 8.24 7.31
N VAL A 28 -11.37 7.48 6.91
CA VAL A 28 -11.89 7.43 5.55
C VAL A 28 -13.34 7.88 5.57
N LEU A 29 -13.65 8.95 4.82
CA LEU A 29 -14.97 9.55 4.77
C LEU A 29 -15.47 9.59 3.33
N ARG A 30 -16.76 9.33 3.14
CA ARG A 30 -17.47 9.55 1.87
C ARG A 30 -18.16 10.90 1.91
N VAL A 31 -18.04 11.66 0.82
CA VAL A 31 -18.82 12.88 0.57
C VAL A 31 -19.34 12.82 -0.87
N GLY A 32 -20.61 12.47 -1.06
CA GLY A 32 -21.16 12.23 -2.40
C GLY A 32 -20.39 11.14 -3.15
N ASP A 33 -19.82 11.50 -4.31
CA ASP A 33 -19.10 10.60 -5.22
C ASP A 33 -17.58 10.58 -5.02
N VAL A 34 -17.10 11.12 -3.90
CA VAL A 34 -15.68 11.12 -3.56
C VAL A 34 -15.41 10.47 -2.20
N VAL A 35 -14.17 10.02 -2.04
CA VAL A 35 -13.61 9.53 -0.78
C VAL A 35 -12.53 10.49 -0.33
N LEU A 36 -12.61 10.92 0.93
CA LEU A 36 -11.61 11.72 1.61
C LEU A 36 -10.89 10.84 2.62
N LYS A 37 -9.55 10.88 2.60
CA LYS A 37 -8.71 10.11 3.53
C LYS A 37 -7.75 11.03 4.25
N THR A 38 -7.55 10.83 5.55
CA THR A 38 -6.41 11.46 6.23
C THR A 38 -5.11 10.96 5.65
N THR A 39 -4.10 11.82 5.57
CA THR A 39 -2.78 11.46 5.07
C THR A 39 -1.69 12.15 5.87
N ARG A 40 -0.56 11.45 6.02
CA ARG A 40 0.72 12.00 6.50
C ARG A 40 1.74 12.10 5.37
N ARG A 41 1.34 11.77 4.14
CA ARG A 41 2.24 11.72 2.98
C ARG A 41 2.45 13.14 2.44
N SER A 42 3.67 13.43 2.02
CA SER A 42 4.00 14.73 1.40
C SER A 42 3.37 14.84 0.01
N GLU A 43 3.17 16.07 -0.47
CA GLU A 43 2.70 16.34 -1.84
C GLU A 43 3.55 15.61 -2.90
N ALA A 44 4.88 15.58 -2.74
CA ALA A 44 5.77 14.88 -3.65
C ALA A 44 5.55 13.35 -3.64
N ALA A 45 5.27 12.78 -2.46
CA ALA A 45 4.94 11.36 -2.32
C ALA A 45 3.56 11.01 -2.90
N LEU A 46 2.61 11.95 -2.86
CA LEU A 46 1.29 11.79 -3.51
C LEU A 46 1.40 11.90 -5.03
N ARG A 47 2.14 12.90 -5.54
CA ARG A 47 2.35 13.05 -7.00
C ARG A 47 3.09 11.88 -7.62
N TRP A 48 3.95 11.21 -6.86
CA TRP A 48 4.60 9.97 -7.28
C TRP A 48 3.59 8.87 -7.65
N LEU A 49 2.42 8.82 -7.01
CA LEU A 49 1.38 7.83 -7.31
C LEU A 49 0.75 8.03 -8.69
N LEU A 50 0.69 9.25 -9.21
CA LEU A 50 0.00 9.55 -10.47
C LEU A 50 0.48 8.68 -11.66
N PRO A 51 1.80 8.63 -12.00
CA PRO A 51 2.27 7.77 -13.07
C PRO A 51 2.14 6.26 -12.76
N VAL A 52 2.14 5.87 -11.48
CA VAL A 52 2.01 4.47 -11.04
C VAL A 52 0.57 3.99 -11.23
N GLN A 53 -0.40 4.73 -10.71
CA GLN A 53 -1.82 4.44 -10.87
C GLN A 53 -2.23 4.46 -12.35
N GLU A 54 -1.66 5.38 -13.13
CA GLU A 54 -1.90 5.44 -14.56
C GLU A 54 -1.33 4.21 -15.30
N ALA A 55 -0.16 3.70 -14.89
CA ALA A 55 0.35 2.43 -15.42
C ALA A 55 -0.57 1.25 -15.06
N ALA A 56 -1.10 1.20 -13.83
CA ALA A 56 -2.07 0.19 -13.42
C ALA A 56 -3.39 0.27 -14.21
N ARG A 57 -3.89 1.49 -14.50
CA ARG A 57 -5.05 1.68 -15.39
C ARG A 57 -4.81 1.14 -16.79
N ARG A 58 -3.64 1.43 -17.38
CA ARG A 58 -3.26 0.87 -18.69
C ARG A 58 -3.08 -0.65 -18.67
N ALA A 59 -2.77 -1.23 -17.52
CA ALA A 59 -2.70 -2.67 -17.33
C ALA A 59 -4.09 -3.34 -17.18
N GLY A 60 -5.18 -2.55 -17.16
CA GLY A 60 -6.56 -3.03 -17.12
C GLY A 60 -7.25 -2.91 -15.76
N LEU A 61 -6.59 -2.34 -14.75
CA LEU A 61 -7.19 -2.12 -13.43
C LEU A 61 -8.05 -0.87 -13.40
N LEU A 62 -9.15 -0.92 -12.66
CA LEU A 62 -9.78 0.30 -12.16
C LEU A 62 -8.98 0.81 -10.95
N VAL A 63 -8.63 2.08 -10.96
CA VAL A 63 -7.83 2.70 -9.89
C VAL A 63 -8.40 4.09 -9.60
N PRO A 64 -8.78 4.40 -8.35
CA PRO A 64 -9.27 5.72 -7.97
C PRO A 64 -8.31 6.81 -8.42
N ARG A 65 -8.82 7.89 -9.03
CA ARG A 65 -7.99 9.08 -9.29
C ARG A 65 -7.94 9.97 -8.07
N LEU A 66 -6.73 10.32 -7.64
CA LEU A 66 -6.52 11.44 -6.73
C LEU A 66 -6.96 12.74 -7.41
N LEU A 67 -7.74 13.54 -6.71
CA LEU A 67 -8.29 14.81 -7.17
C LEU A 67 -7.45 15.97 -6.62
N GLU A 68 -7.04 16.87 -7.51
CA GLU A 68 -6.39 18.11 -7.10
C GLU A 68 -7.40 19.02 -6.40
N SER A 69 -6.92 19.70 -5.36
CA SER A 69 -7.63 20.78 -4.70
C SER A 69 -7.78 21.98 -5.65
N THR A 70 -8.60 22.94 -5.26
CA THR A 70 -8.77 24.23 -5.94
C THR A 70 -7.46 25.04 -5.99
N SER A 71 -6.50 24.75 -5.11
CA SER A 71 -5.14 25.30 -5.17
C SER A 71 -4.14 24.48 -5.98
N GLY A 72 -4.58 23.37 -6.59
CA GLY A 72 -3.77 22.51 -7.45
C GLY A 72 -2.90 21.49 -6.71
N THR A 73 -3.10 21.29 -5.40
CA THR A 73 -2.35 20.29 -4.59
C THR A 73 -3.16 19.00 -4.44
N LEU A 74 -2.51 17.86 -4.23
CA LEU A 74 -3.21 16.59 -3.98
C LEU A 74 -3.63 16.40 -2.52
N SER A 75 -3.12 17.26 -1.62
CA SER A 75 -3.53 17.31 -0.22
C SER A 75 -3.90 18.71 0.24
N ALA A 76 -4.85 18.79 1.18
CA ALA A 76 -5.19 20.00 1.94
C ALA A 76 -5.47 19.62 3.40
N ASP A 77 -4.85 20.34 4.34
CA ASP A 77 -4.96 20.14 5.79
C ASP A 77 -4.85 18.67 6.26
N GLY A 78 -3.95 17.90 5.63
CA GLY A 78 -3.74 16.49 5.98
C GLY A 78 -4.81 15.54 5.42
N TRP A 79 -5.58 15.97 4.42
CA TRP A 79 -6.54 15.14 3.70
C TRP A 79 -6.18 15.00 2.23
N THR A 80 -6.51 13.86 1.63
CA THR A 80 -6.60 13.66 0.18
C THR A 80 -8.06 13.49 -0.23
N CYS A 81 -8.32 13.65 -1.52
CA CYS A 81 -9.62 13.39 -2.13
C CYS A 81 -9.41 12.49 -3.36
N GLU A 82 -10.24 11.48 -3.52
CA GLU A 82 -10.19 10.57 -4.67
C GLU A 82 -11.58 10.18 -5.18
N GLU A 83 -11.64 9.77 -6.45
CA GLU A 83 -12.84 9.18 -7.06
C GLU A 83 -13.33 7.99 -6.22
N ARG A 84 -14.63 7.98 -5.89
CA ARG A 84 -15.24 6.80 -5.29
C ARG A 84 -15.47 5.72 -6.34
N LEU A 85 -15.08 4.50 -6.03
CA LEU A 85 -15.42 3.32 -6.81
C LEU A 85 -16.43 2.47 -6.05
N ASP A 86 -17.54 2.16 -6.72
CA ASP A 86 -18.57 1.27 -6.20
C ASP A 86 -18.27 -0.18 -6.58
N GLY A 87 -18.33 -1.07 -5.60
CA GLY A 87 -18.18 -2.50 -5.83
C GLY A 87 -18.23 -3.29 -4.53
N THR A 88 -18.00 -4.60 -4.66
CA THR A 88 -17.97 -5.52 -3.52
C THR A 88 -16.59 -6.16 -3.41
N ALA A 89 -16.10 -6.31 -2.18
CA ALA A 89 -14.85 -7.03 -1.94
C ALA A 89 -15.02 -8.51 -2.35
N PRO A 90 -14.07 -9.10 -3.12
CA PRO A 90 -14.06 -10.53 -3.34
C PRO A 90 -13.72 -11.27 -2.05
N VAL A 91 -14.03 -12.58 -1.99
CA VAL A 91 -13.65 -13.42 -0.85
C VAL A 91 -12.14 -13.71 -0.82
N ALA A 92 -11.50 -13.73 -1.99
CA ALA A 92 -10.08 -14.00 -2.16
C ALA A 92 -9.54 -13.19 -3.34
N VAL A 93 -8.21 -13.00 -3.39
CA VAL A 93 -7.55 -12.31 -4.49
C VAL A 93 -7.75 -13.10 -5.80
N PRO A 94 -8.42 -12.55 -6.83
CA PRO A 94 -8.68 -13.28 -8.06
C PRO A 94 -7.40 -13.54 -8.85
N ALA A 95 -7.21 -14.76 -9.36
CA ALA A 95 -6.03 -15.10 -10.16
C ALA A 95 -5.89 -14.25 -11.44
N SER A 96 -7.00 -13.71 -11.96
CA SER A 96 -7.04 -12.79 -13.11
C SER A 96 -6.32 -11.46 -12.87
N LEU A 97 -6.10 -11.07 -11.61
CA LEU A 97 -5.36 -9.85 -11.24
C LEU A 97 -3.85 -9.98 -11.52
N ARG A 98 -3.29 -11.18 -11.40
CA ARG A 98 -1.84 -11.44 -11.53
C ARG A 98 -1.22 -10.90 -12.84
N PRO A 99 -1.78 -11.17 -14.04
CA PRO A 99 -1.22 -10.60 -15.27
C PRO A 99 -1.32 -9.07 -15.33
N MET A 100 -2.36 -8.45 -14.77
CA MET A 100 -2.48 -6.98 -14.73
C MET A 100 -1.40 -6.36 -13.84
N ILE A 101 -1.15 -6.95 -12.67
CA ILE A 101 -0.09 -6.52 -11.76
C ILE A 101 1.29 -6.62 -12.43
N LYS A 102 1.59 -7.76 -13.09
CA LYS A 102 2.86 -7.92 -13.82
C LYS A 102 3.04 -6.88 -14.93
N HIS A 103 1.97 -6.57 -15.68
CA HIS A 103 2.03 -5.53 -16.70
C HIS A 103 2.27 -4.14 -16.08
N ALA A 104 1.63 -3.82 -14.95
CA ALA A 104 1.89 -2.57 -14.23
C ALA A 104 3.34 -2.49 -13.71
N HIS A 105 3.91 -3.58 -13.20
CA HIS A 105 5.31 -3.67 -12.79
C HIS A 105 6.27 -3.39 -13.95
N ASP A 106 6.05 -4.02 -15.11
CA ASP A 106 6.86 -3.83 -16.30
C ASP A 106 6.77 -2.40 -16.86
N ALA A 107 5.65 -1.71 -16.67
CA ALA A 107 5.49 -0.32 -17.08
C ALA A 107 6.16 0.69 -16.13
N THR A 108 6.55 0.28 -14.92
CA THR A 108 6.98 1.21 -13.85
C THR A 108 8.41 1.02 -13.37
N TYR A 109 9.21 0.11 -13.93
CA TYR A 109 10.59 -0.16 -13.46
C TYR A 109 11.54 1.05 -13.48
N ARG A 110 11.25 2.07 -14.31
CA ARG A 110 12.03 3.32 -14.41
C ARG A 110 11.58 4.42 -13.45
N ILE A 111 10.43 4.25 -12.80
CA ILE A 111 9.95 5.22 -11.81
C ILE A 111 10.95 5.21 -10.63
N ALA A 112 11.34 6.39 -10.15
CA ALA A 112 12.24 6.54 -9.02
C ALA A 112 11.57 6.10 -7.70
N GLN A 113 12.30 6.05 -6.59
CA GLN A 113 11.70 5.74 -5.29
C GLN A 113 10.69 6.82 -4.86
N ARG A 114 9.60 6.41 -4.21
CA ARG A 114 8.61 7.32 -3.63
C ARG A 114 9.24 8.11 -2.48
N PRO A 115 9.15 9.45 -2.46
CA PRO A 115 9.67 10.25 -1.35
C PRO A 115 9.14 9.77 0.02
N GLY A 116 10.04 9.56 0.97
CA GLY A 116 9.70 9.06 2.32
C GLY A 116 9.62 7.53 2.44
N PHE A 117 9.78 6.79 1.34
CA PHE A 117 9.84 5.33 1.33
C PHE A 117 11.25 4.85 0.98
N ALA A 118 11.53 3.58 1.24
CA ALA A 118 12.63 2.88 0.62
C ALA A 118 12.25 1.43 0.33
N SER A 119 13.03 0.80 -0.55
CA SER A 119 12.95 -0.62 -0.84
C SER A 119 13.56 -1.41 0.30
N VAL A 120 13.26 -2.71 0.32
CA VAL A 120 13.88 -3.65 1.25
C VAL A 120 15.42 -3.71 1.10
N THR A 121 15.94 -3.38 -0.08
CA THR A 121 17.38 -3.32 -0.38
C THR A 121 18.06 -2.11 0.23
N ASP A 122 17.33 -1.00 0.36
CA ASP A 122 17.83 0.25 0.95
C ASP A 122 17.60 0.29 2.47
N MET A 123 16.82 -0.64 3.03
CA MET A 123 16.53 -0.72 4.47
C MET A 123 17.77 -0.82 5.37
N PRO A 124 18.83 -1.56 5.06
CA PRO A 124 20.01 -1.59 5.93
C PRO A 124 20.69 -0.22 6.13
N ALA A 125 20.52 0.72 5.18
CA ALA A 125 21.15 2.04 5.23
C ALA A 125 20.31 3.11 5.95
N ARG A 126 19.08 2.80 6.36
CA ARG A 126 18.11 3.77 6.88
C ARG A 126 17.30 3.12 8.02
N GLY A 127 17.01 3.87 9.09
CA GLY A 127 16.34 3.31 10.28
C GLY A 127 14.81 3.23 10.20
N ARG A 128 14.18 4.17 9.47
CA ARG A 128 12.71 4.35 9.41
C ARG A 128 12.19 4.58 7.98
N HIS A 129 11.12 3.87 7.61
CA HIS A 129 10.64 3.76 6.22
C HIS A 129 9.14 3.51 6.16
N GLY A 130 8.35 4.40 5.57
CA GLY A 130 6.89 4.23 5.60
C GLY A 130 6.41 4.09 7.04
N ASP A 131 5.82 2.94 7.39
CA ASP A 131 5.41 2.59 8.75
C ASP A 131 6.41 1.66 9.50
N VAL A 132 7.52 1.27 8.86
CA VAL A 132 8.56 0.43 9.47
C VAL A 132 9.56 1.26 10.26
N ASP A 133 9.81 0.86 11.52
CA ASP A 133 10.88 1.37 12.37
C ASP A 133 11.78 0.21 12.83
N MET A 134 12.91 0.01 12.15
CA MET A 134 13.82 -1.11 12.47
C MET A 134 14.49 -0.96 13.84
N ASP A 135 14.56 0.27 14.37
CA ASP A 135 15.15 0.55 15.68
C ASP A 135 14.20 0.17 16.82
N ALA A 136 12.90 0.04 16.55
CA ALA A 136 11.90 -0.45 17.50
C ALA A 136 11.90 -1.99 17.62
N ILE A 137 12.53 -2.70 16.69
CA ILE A 137 12.58 -4.16 16.64
C ILE A 137 13.83 -4.65 17.42
N PRO A 138 13.71 -5.66 18.31
CA PRO A 138 14.86 -6.25 18.98
C PRO A 138 15.95 -6.67 18.00
N ALA A 139 17.20 -6.35 18.30
CA ALA A 139 18.32 -6.47 17.37
C ALA A 139 18.46 -7.86 16.73
N GLN A 140 18.22 -8.93 17.50
CA GLN A 140 18.25 -10.30 16.97
C GLN A 140 17.18 -10.52 15.89
N ILE A 141 15.96 -10.06 16.14
CA ILE A 141 14.85 -10.17 15.18
C ILE A 141 15.14 -9.29 13.96
N ALA A 142 15.55 -8.04 14.16
CA ALA A 142 15.92 -7.12 13.09
C ALA A 142 17.01 -7.72 12.17
N ASN A 143 18.02 -8.37 12.74
CA ASN A 143 19.07 -9.05 11.98
C ASN A 143 18.54 -10.24 11.18
N THR A 144 17.60 -11.01 11.74
CA THR A 144 16.92 -12.07 11.01
C THR A 144 16.12 -11.54 9.83
N LEU A 145 15.33 -10.47 10.01
CA LEU A 145 14.56 -9.87 8.91
C LEU A 145 15.50 -9.39 7.79
N ARG A 146 16.60 -8.72 8.15
CA ARG A 146 17.64 -8.31 7.19
C ARG A 146 18.25 -9.49 6.43
N ARG A 147 18.52 -10.62 7.12
CA ARG A 147 19.02 -11.84 6.49
C ARG A 147 18.02 -12.41 5.48
N VAL A 148 16.75 -12.53 5.86
CA VAL A 148 15.68 -12.97 4.95
C VAL A 148 15.64 -12.13 3.67
N TRP A 149 15.78 -10.81 3.80
CA TRP A 149 15.76 -9.92 2.65
C TRP A 149 17.06 -9.93 1.83
N ALA A 150 18.21 -10.18 2.48
CA ALA A 150 19.49 -10.35 1.80
C ALA A 150 19.53 -11.64 0.96
N ASP A 151 18.83 -12.68 1.39
CA ASP A 151 18.75 -13.97 0.69
C ASP A 151 17.76 -13.97 -0.49
N MET A 152 17.06 -12.85 -0.71
CA MET A 152 16.16 -12.70 -1.85
C MET A 152 16.90 -12.74 -3.18
N VAL A 153 16.28 -13.38 -4.18
CA VAL A 153 16.75 -13.33 -5.56
C VAL A 153 16.77 -11.88 -6.05
N VAL A 154 17.85 -11.49 -6.71
CA VAL A 154 18.00 -10.15 -7.28
C VAL A 154 17.06 -10.01 -8.49
N GLU A 155 15.97 -9.29 -8.29
CA GLU A 155 14.98 -8.95 -9.33
C GLU A 155 14.94 -7.45 -9.67
N ARG A 156 14.57 -7.07 -10.88
CA ARG A 156 14.42 -5.63 -11.18
C ARG A 156 13.31 -5.02 -10.32
N GLU A 157 13.62 -3.98 -9.56
CA GLU A 157 12.64 -3.23 -8.77
C GLU A 157 11.72 -2.39 -9.67
N CYS A 158 10.47 -2.26 -9.27
CA CYS A 158 9.42 -1.49 -9.94
C CYS A 158 8.50 -0.83 -8.91
N ALA A 159 7.54 -0.03 -9.36
CA ALA A 159 6.47 0.39 -8.46
C ALA A 159 5.59 -0.83 -8.13
N ILE A 160 5.35 -1.04 -6.84
CA ILE A 160 4.46 -2.08 -6.31
C ILE A 160 3.33 -1.43 -5.50
N HIS A 161 2.20 -2.12 -5.35
CA HIS A 161 1.11 -1.69 -4.46
C HIS A 161 1.47 -1.94 -2.99
N ALA A 162 2.07 -3.09 -2.72
CA ALA A 162 2.52 -3.60 -1.43
C ALA A 162 1.44 -3.88 -0.39
N ASP A 163 0.17 -3.97 -0.81
CA ASP A 163 -0.97 -4.22 0.10
C ASP A 163 -2.14 -4.91 -0.64
N ILE A 164 -1.82 -5.96 -1.40
CA ILE A 164 -2.82 -6.69 -2.21
C ILE A 164 -3.52 -7.74 -1.33
N TYR A 165 -4.68 -7.35 -0.78
CA TYR A 165 -5.58 -8.20 -0.03
C TYR A 165 -7.03 -8.03 -0.52
N PRO A 166 -7.94 -9.00 -0.28
CA PRO A 166 -9.32 -8.92 -0.76
C PRO A 166 -10.06 -7.64 -0.36
N GLU A 167 -9.78 -7.09 0.82
CA GLU A 167 -10.33 -5.83 1.33
C GLU A 167 -9.94 -4.58 0.51
N ASN A 168 -8.81 -4.63 -0.18
CA ASN A 168 -8.33 -3.55 -1.06
C ASN A 168 -8.73 -3.78 -2.52
N LEU A 169 -9.58 -4.76 -2.78
CA LEU A 169 -10.12 -5.07 -4.11
C LEU A 169 -11.61 -4.82 -4.13
N LEU A 170 -12.11 -4.32 -5.26
CA LEU A 170 -13.55 -4.25 -5.53
C LEU A 170 -13.85 -4.92 -6.87
N ILE A 171 -14.87 -5.77 -6.89
CA ILE A 171 -15.54 -6.17 -8.12
C ILE A 171 -16.64 -5.14 -8.36
N VAL A 172 -16.46 -4.31 -9.38
CA VAL A 172 -17.46 -3.29 -9.73
C VAL A 172 -18.62 -3.94 -10.52
N PRO A 173 -19.78 -3.29 -10.68
CA PRO A 173 -20.98 -3.91 -11.28
C PRO A 173 -20.80 -4.50 -12.68
N ASP A 174 -19.85 -3.98 -13.47
CA ASP A 174 -19.53 -4.50 -14.81
C ASP A 174 -18.53 -5.68 -14.81
N GLY A 175 -18.13 -6.16 -13.63
CA GLY A 175 -17.24 -7.29 -13.44
C GLY A 175 -15.75 -6.96 -13.48
N ARG A 176 -15.35 -5.71 -13.70
CA ARG A 176 -13.94 -5.29 -13.64
C ARG A 176 -13.43 -5.25 -12.20
N LEU A 177 -12.12 -5.42 -12.07
CA LEU A 177 -11.41 -5.32 -10.81
C LEU A 177 -10.90 -3.90 -10.59
N ALA A 178 -11.24 -3.33 -9.43
CA ALA A 178 -10.60 -2.15 -8.90
C ALA A 178 -9.60 -2.51 -7.80
N LEU A 179 -8.48 -1.80 -7.77
CA LEU A 179 -7.48 -1.86 -6.70
C LEU A 179 -7.41 -0.48 -6.03
N ILE A 180 -7.76 -0.45 -4.75
CA ILE A 180 -7.83 0.74 -3.91
C ILE A 180 -6.70 0.74 -2.87
N ASP A 181 -6.56 1.84 -2.16
CA ASP A 181 -5.60 2.03 -1.07
C ASP A 181 -4.12 1.91 -1.44
N TRP A 182 -3.64 2.87 -2.23
CA TRP A 182 -2.26 2.92 -2.70
C TRP A 182 -1.28 3.54 -1.67
N ASP A 183 -1.65 3.60 -0.39
CA ASP A 183 -0.87 4.32 0.62
C ASP A 183 0.48 3.64 0.94
N GLU A 184 0.57 2.31 0.79
CA GLU A 184 1.79 1.52 0.98
C GLU A 184 2.64 1.38 -0.29
N ALA A 185 2.16 1.91 -1.41
CA ALA A 185 2.83 1.80 -2.70
C ALA A 185 4.20 2.47 -2.67
N ARG A 186 5.19 1.79 -3.25
CA ARG A 186 6.60 2.20 -3.26
C ARG A 186 7.35 1.54 -4.41
N ARG A 187 8.60 1.94 -4.63
CA ARG A 187 9.49 1.20 -5.51
C ARG A 187 10.17 0.07 -4.74
N ASP A 188 9.94 -1.17 -5.10
CA ASP A 188 10.50 -2.34 -4.42
C ASP A 188 10.48 -3.59 -5.33
N ARG A 189 10.79 -4.76 -4.78
CA ARG A 189 10.79 -6.04 -5.48
C ARG A 189 9.35 -6.52 -5.78
N PRO A 190 9.06 -7.01 -7.00
CA PRO A 190 7.72 -7.49 -7.39
C PRO A 190 7.12 -8.57 -6.49
N VAL A 191 7.97 -9.38 -5.84
CA VAL A 191 7.55 -10.47 -4.95
C VAL A 191 6.58 -10.03 -3.85
N PHE A 192 6.66 -8.77 -3.38
CA PHE A 192 5.76 -8.26 -2.35
C PHE A 192 4.30 -8.11 -2.82
N ASP A 193 4.08 -7.84 -4.11
CA ASP A 193 2.74 -7.89 -4.71
C ASP A 193 2.38 -9.32 -5.14
N LEU A 194 3.34 -10.06 -5.68
CA LEU A 194 3.07 -11.39 -6.23
C LEU A 194 2.78 -12.44 -5.16
N ALA A 195 3.22 -12.21 -3.92
CA ALA A 195 2.92 -13.04 -2.75
C ALA A 195 1.41 -13.27 -2.54
N ALA A 196 0.56 -12.34 -2.97
CA ALA A 196 -0.90 -12.46 -2.88
C ALA A 196 -1.49 -13.60 -3.73
N PHE A 197 -0.71 -14.13 -4.69
CA PHE A 197 -1.13 -15.20 -5.61
C PHE A 197 -0.48 -16.55 -5.29
N GLU A 198 0.37 -16.62 -4.28
CA GLU A 198 1.08 -17.85 -3.91
C GLU A 198 0.30 -18.61 -2.83
N GLU A 199 0.30 -19.94 -2.92
CA GLU A 199 -0.25 -20.81 -1.87
C GLU A 199 0.53 -20.64 -0.55
N HIS A 200 1.84 -20.41 -0.66
CA HIS A 200 2.73 -20.14 0.46
C HIS A 200 3.36 -18.77 0.30
N ARG A 201 3.13 -17.89 1.28
CA ARG A 201 3.73 -16.56 1.27
C ARG A 201 5.26 -16.67 1.33
N PRO A 202 6.00 -15.99 0.45
CA PRO A 202 7.46 -15.94 0.51
C PRO A 202 7.96 -15.39 1.85
N ALA A 203 9.08 -15.93 2.35
CA ALA A 203 9.70 -15.50 3.61
C ALA A 203 9.89 -13.97 3.68
N ALA A 204 10.31 -13.36 2.57
CA ALA A 204 10.50 -11.92 2.47
C ALA A 204 9.22 -11.11 2.75
N SER A 205 8.08 -11.55 2.22
CA SER A 205 6.78 -10.90 2.44
C SER A 205 6.33 -11.06 3.90
N VAL A 206 6.52 -12.25 4.49
CA VAL A 206 6.25 -12.48 5.92
C VAL A 206 7.14 -11.61 6.80
N ALA A 207 8.44 -11.53 6.50
CA ALA A 207 9.38 -10.68 7.21
C ALA A 207 9.01 -9.19 7.12
N TRP A 208 8.49 -8.75 5.98
CA TRP A 208 7.96 -7.39 5.81
C TRP A 208 6.75 -7.11 6.70
N GLU A 209 5.78 -8.04 6.78
CA GLU A 209 4.63 -7.90 7.69
C GLU A 209 5.08 -7.80 9.16
N VAL A 210 6.07 -8.58 9.59
CA VAL A 210 6.64 -8.47 10.94
C VAL A 210 7.18 -7.06 11.19
N ALA A 211 7.95 -6.52 10.24
CA ALA A 211 8.57 -5.21 10.39
C ALA A 211 7.56 -4.06 10.41
N CYS A 212 6.57 -4.10 9.51
CA CYS A 212 5.56 -3.04 9.34
C CYS A 212 4.60 -2.98 10.53
N SER A 213 4.24 -4.14 11.10
CA SER A 213 3.28 -4.23 12.19
C SER A 213 3.92 -4.15 13.58
N TRP A 214 5.26 -4.13 13.71
CA TRP A 214 5.93 -4.30 15.00
C TRP A 214 5.47 -3.31 16.08
N THR A 215 5.35 -2.03 15.71
CA THR A 215 4.92 -0.97 16.63
C THR A 215 3.40 -0.78 16.63
N LEU A 216 2.76 -0.91 15.45
CA LEU A 216 1.34 -0.60 15.28
C LEU A 216 0.43 -1.72 15.79
N GLU A 217 0.82 -2.97 15.59
CA GLU A 217 0.04 -4.17 15.89
C GLU A 217 0.96 -5.29 16.45
N PRO A 218 1.53 -5.09 17.66
CA PRO A 218 2.61 -5.95 18.18
C PRO A 218 2.21 -7.42 18.27
N ASP A 219 0.98 -7.73 18.69
CA ASP A 219 0.51 -9.11 18.78
C ASP A 219 0.42 -9.79 17.40
N TYR A 220 0.05 -9.04 16.36
CA TYR A 220 0.05 -9.54 14.99
C TYR A 220 1.48 -9.77 14.50
N ALA A 221 2.39 -8.81 14.75
CA ALA A 221 3.79 -8.96 14.40
C ALA A 221 4.44 -10.20 15.05
N GLN A 222 4.13 -10.50 16.32
CA GLN A 222 4.60 -11.71 17.01
C GLN A 222 4.05 -13.00 16.36
N ARG A 223 2.78 -13.02 15.96
CA ARG A 223 2.21 -14.16 15.22
C ARG A 223 2.89 -14.37 13.89
N MET A 224 3.17 -13.28 13.16
CA MET A 224 3.87 -13.36 11.88
C MET A 224 5.32 -13.81 12.03
N LEU A 225 5.99 -13.40 13.11
CA LEU A 225 7.34 -13.87 13.43
C LEU A 225 7.36 -15.38 13.73
N ALA A 226 6.43 -15.87 14.54
CA ALA A 226 6.29 -17.30 14.80
C ALA A 226 5.99 -18.09 13.51
N ARG A 227 5.20 -17.51 12.59
CA ARG A 227 4.94 -18.09 11.28
C ARG A 227 6.20 -18.13 10.41
N LEU A 228 7.00 -17.05 10.41
CA LEU A 228 8.28 -17.00 9.70
C LEU A 228 9.18 -18.16 10.14
N PHE A 229 9.36 -18.34 11.45
CA PHE A 229 10.24 -19.38 12.00
C PHE A 229 9.72 -20.80 11.80
N SER A 230 8.39 -21.00 11.85
CA SER A 230 7.82 -22.32 11.60
C SER A 230 7.82 -22.72 10.12
N SER A 231 7.65 -21.75 9.22
CA SER A 231 7.60 -22.00 7.77
C SER A 231 9.00 -22.01 7.13
N PHE A 232 9.96 -21.32 7.75
CA PHE A 232 11.34 -21.18 7.28
C PHE A 232 12.33 -21.36 8.44
N PRO A 233 12.56 -22.62 8.89
CA PRO A 233 13.38 -22.92 10.06
C PRO A 233 14.83 -22.44 9.99
N GLU A 234 15.36 -22.22 8.78
CA GLU A 234 16.69 -21.64 8.56
C GLU A 234 16.83 -20.20 9.11
N TYR A 235 15.70 -19.52 9.34
CA TYR A 235 15.66 -18.16 9.89
C TYR A 235 15.40 -18.09 11.41
N ALA A 236 15.03 -19.20 12.04
CA ALA A 236 14.73 -19.28 13.48
C ALA A 236 15.97 -19.10 14.38
#